data_AF-A0A838EMH9-F1
#
_entry.id   AF-A0A838EMH9-F1
#
_cell.length_a   1.000
_cell.length_b   1.000
_cell.length_c   1.000
_cell.angle_alpha   90.00
_cell.angle_beta   90.00
_cell.angle_gamma   90.00
#
_symmetry.space_group_name_H-M   'P 1'
#
loop_
_entity.id
_entity.type
_entity.pdbx_description
1 polymer ?
#
loop_
_entity_poly.entity_id
_entity_poly.type
_entity_poly.pdbx_seq_one_letter_code
_entity_poly.pdbx_strand_id
1 'polypeptide(L)' 'MMPSLPLQQDTLVTFQKRVKQKMLLALQEKKSLTRLQAESSVWQELEEELLHLTLDENRS' A
#
# COMPACT_ATOMS: atom_id res chain seq x y z
N MET A 1 -4.66 -12.53 -12.82
CA MET A 1 -5.62 -11.47 -13.18
C MET A 1 -5.35 -10.28 -12.27
N MET A 2 -5.94 -9.11 -12.52
CA MET A 2 -5.96 -8.01 -11.54
C MET A 2 -7.33 -8.02 -10.87
N PRO A 3 -7.46 -7.53 -9.61
CA PRO A 3 -8.75 -7.58 -8.95
C PRO A 3 -9.73 -6.59 -9.60
N SER A 4 -11.02 -6.69 -9.29
CA SER A 4 -12.01 -5.77 -9.87
C SER A 4 -11.69 -4.28 -9.59
N LEU A 5 -12.06 -3.38 -10.50
CA LEU A 5 -11.78 -1.93 -10.37
C LEU A 5 -12.23 -1.32 -9.03
N PRO A 6 -13.39 -1.69 -8.45
CA PRO A 6 -13.80 -1.20 -7.13
C PRO A 6 -12.78 -1.58 -6.04
N LEU A 7 -12.34 -2.85 -6.01
CA LEU A 7 -11.36 -3.32 -5.03
C LEU A 7 -10.00 -2.65 -5.22
N GLN A 8 -9.60 -2.40 -6.46
CA GLN A 8 -8.39 -1.62 -6.75
C GLN A 8 -8.50 -0.20 -6.19
N GLN A 9 -9.62 0.50 -6.43
CA GLN A 9 -9.81 1.87 -5.96
C GLN A 9 -9.80 1.97 -4.45
N ASP A 10 -10.50 1.07 -3.76
CA ASP A 10 -10.55 1.03 -2.30
C ASP A 10 -9.15 0.84 -1.69
N THR A 11 -8.30 0.06 -2.37
CA THR A 11 -6.91 -0.17 -1.97
C THR A 11 -6.06 1.08 -2.22
N LEU A 12 -6.12 1.63 -3.45
CA LEU A 12 -5.27 2.74 -3.91
C LEU A 12 -5.60 4.09 -3.25
N VAL A 13 -6.86 4.36 -2.91
CA VAL A 13 -7.26 5.65 -2.29
C VAL A 13 -6.57 5.88 -0.94
N THR A 14 -6.10 4.81 -0.30
CA THR A 14 -5.40 4.87 0.99
C THR A 14 -3.92 5.24 0.88
N PHE A 15 -3.36 5.34 -0.33
CA PHE A 15 -1.92 5.53 -0.58
C PHE A 15 -1.31 6.69 0.22
N GLN A 16 -1.85 7.91 0.08
CA GLN A 16 -1.32 9.10 0.75
C GLN A 16 -1.38 9.00 2.28
N LYS A 17 -2.40 8.31 2.81
CA LYS A 17 -2.53 8.07 4.25
C LYS A 17 -1.42 7.12 4.74
N ARG A 18 -1.18 6.03 4.02
CA ARG A 18 -0.13 5.05 4.35
C ARG A 18 1.27 5.66 4.27
N VAL A 19 1.55 6.50 3.27
CA VAL A 19 2.83 7.22 3.14
C VAL A 19 3.09 8.09 4.37
N LYS A 20 2.08 8.89 4.77
CA LYS A 20 2.17 9.73 5.98
C LYS A 20 2.40 8.89 7.24
N GLN A 21 1.69 7.76 7.37
CA GLN A 21 1.85 6.86 8.52
C GLN A 21 3.25 6.27 8.59
N LYS A 22 3.82 5.79 7.47
CA LYS A 22 5.21 5.29 7.44
C LYS A 22 6.23 6.34 7.84
N MET A 23 6.07 7.56 7.33
CA MET A 23 6.95 8.67 7.69
C MET A 23 6.85 9.02 9.18
N LEU A 24 5.64 9.04 9.74
CA LEU A 24 5.43 9.28 11.17
C LEU A 24 6.04 8.18 12.04
N LEU A 25 5.88 6.91 11.66
CA LEU A 25 6.49 5.77 12.37
C LEU A 25 8.01 5.83 12.32
N ALA A 26 8.60 6.13 11.17
CA ALA A 26 10.06 6.30 11.04
C ALA A 26 10.58 7.42 11.95
N LEU A 27 9.85 8.54 12.03
CA LEU A 27 10.19 9.65 12.93
C LEU A 27 10.15 9.22 14.40
N GLN A 28 9.12 8.45 14.80
CA GLN A 28 9.01 7.91 16.17
C GLN A 28 10.18 6.96 16.50
N GLU A 29 10.65 6.20 15.52
CA GLU A 29 11.81 5.30 15.65
C GLU A 29 13.17 6.03 15.54
N LYS A 30 13.17 7.37 15.43
CA LYS A 30 14.38 8.18 15.19
C LYS A 30 15.14 7.77 13.92
N LYS A 31 14.43 7.18 12.94
CA LYS A 31 14.96 6.84 11.62
C LYS A 31 14.62 7.95 10.63
N SER A 32 15.55 8.19 9.71
CA SER A 32 15.28 9.02 8.54
C SER A 32 14.60 8.16 7.48
N LEU A 33 13.38 8.54 7.10
CA LEU A 33 12.68 7.98 5.95
C LEU A 33 12.24 9.13 5.06
N THR A 34 12.81 9.20 3.85
CA THR A 34 12.40 10.21 2.88
C THR A 34 11.01 9.87 2.34
N ARG A 35 10.32 10.89 1.82
CA ARG A 35 9.02 10.70 1.17
C ARG A 35 9.08 9.67 0.04
N LEU A 36 10.12 9.72 -0.80
CA LEU A 36 10.29 8.78 -1.92
C LEU A 36 10.46 7.33 -1.44
N GLN A 37 11.21 7.10 -0.36
CA GLN A 37 11.36 5.76 0.23
C GLN A 37 10.04 5.26 0.82
N ALA A 38 9.29 6.14 1.49
CA ALA A 38 7.97 5.81 2.00
C ALA A 38 6.99 5.46 0.86
N GLU A 39 6.95 6.27 -0.20
CA GLU A 39 6.13 6.02 -1.39
C GLU A 39 6.48 4.68 -2.06
N SER A 40 7.78 4.40 -2.26
CA SER A 40 8.23 3.12 -2.82
C SER A 40 7.78 1.93 -1.97
N SER A 41 7.89 2.03 -0.65
CA SER A 41 7.49 0.96 0.25
C SER A 41 5.97 0.75 0.27
N VAL A 42 5.17 1.83 0.25
CA VAL A 42 3.71 1.73 0.17
C VAL A 42 3.27 1.13 -1.17
N TRP A 43 3.96 1.43 -2.27
CA TRP A 43 3.65 0.81 -3.56
C TRP A 43 3.82 -0.71 -3.53
N GLN A 44 4.91 -1.20 -2.93
CA GLN A 44 5.15 -2.63 -2.76
C GLN A 44 4.05 -3.30 -1.93
N GLU A 45 3.64 -2.68 -0.82
CA GLU A 45 2.57 -3.19 0.03
C GLU A 45 1.22 -3.25 -0.71
N LEU A 46 0.89 -2.22 -1.48
CA LEU A 46 -0.35 -2.20 -2.27
C LEU A 46 -0.32 -3.23 -3.40
N GLU A 47 0.82 -3.43 -4.06
CA GLU A 47 0.97 -4.47 -5.07
C GLU A 47 0.74 -5.86 -4.47
N GLU A 48 1.36 -6.15 -3.32
CA GLU A 48 1.13 -7.40 -2.60
C GLU A 48 -0.34 -7.58 -2.20
N GLU A 49 -1.01 -6.54 -1.69
CA GLU A 49 -2.44 -6.60 -1.36
C GLU A 49 -3.31 -6.89 -2.59
N LEU A 50 -3.05 -6.22 -3.72
CA LEU A 50 -3.80 -6.44 -4.96
C LEU A 50 -3.60 -7.85 -5.52
N LEU A 51 -2.39 -8.40 -5.37
CA LEU A 51 -2.09 -9.79 -5.74
C LEU A 51 -2.86 -10.78 -4.85
N HIS A 52 -2.94 -10.54 -3.54
CA HIS A 52 -3.74 -11.38 -2.64
C HIS A 52 -5.23 -11.30 -2.94
N LEU A 53 -5.78 -10.09 -3.15
CA LEU A 53 -7.19 -9.89 -3.49
C LEU A 53 -7.57 -10.61 -4.80
N THR A 54 -6.66 -10.61 -5.78
CA THR A 54 -6.83 -11.38 -7.01
C THR A 54 -7.00 -12.88 -6.71
N LEU A 55 -6.17 -13.44 -5.84
CA LEU A 55 -6.22 -14.86 -5.52
C LEU A 55 -7.52 -15.24 -4.81
N ASP A 56 -8.04 -14.36 -3.95
CA ASP A 56 -9.30 -14.57 -3.23
C ASP A 56 -10.53 -14.42 -4.14
N GLU A 57 -10.53 -13.47 -5.08
CA GLU A 57 -11.59 -13.35 -6.10
C GLU A 57 -11.65 -14.60 -7.00
N ASN A 58 -10.52 -15.23 -7.31
CA ASN A 58 -10.49 -16.45 -8.13
C ASN A 58 -10.90 -17.73 -7.38
N ARG A 59 -11.06 -17.65 -6.05
CA ARG A 59 -11.50 -18.78 -5.20
C ARG A 59 -12.99 -18.72 -4.85
N SER A 60 -13.64 -17.59 -5.11
CA SER A 60 -15.07 -17.34 -4.88
C SER A 60 -15.87 -17.61 -6.15
#